data_AF-A0A960FXX1-F1
#
_entry.id   AF-A0A960FXX1-F1
#
_cell.length_a   1.000
_cell.length_b   1.000
_cell.length_c   1.000
_cell.angle_alpha   90.00
_cell.angle_beta   90.00
_cell.angle_gamma   90.00
#
_symmetry.space_group_name_H-M   'P 1'
#
loop_
_entity.id
_entity.type
_entity.pdbx_description
1 polymer ?
#
loop_
_entity_poly.entity_id
_entity_poly.type
_entity_poly.pdbx_seq_one_letter_code
_entity_poly.pdbx_strand_id
1 'polypeptide(L)'
;LRRLVVLGEAGGDQIDTEQQLDDTAAGRLNAAACRAAVPTTEAKAAAWDSCLHDTSLPNHMLGAIIGGITVPDHREFLRPHVEQYFESLPEIWRDRTHEIAQEITLGLYPHSLVETATVERTDAVLDGTVDIPHGARRLLGEGRDGVLRSLRCQQRDGA
;
A
#
# COMPACT_ATOMS: atom_id res chain seq x y z
N LEU A 1 -0.02 5.84 -20.09
CA LEU A 1 0.11 6.83 -19.00
C LEU A 1 0.81 6.29 -17.74
N ARG A 2 0.30 5.25 -17.06
CA ARG A 2 0.78 4.81 -15.73
C ARG A 2 2.30 4.70 -15.55
N ARG A 3 3.04 4.09 -16.50
CA ARG A 3 4.51 3.98 -16.37
C ARG A 3 5.21 5.34 -16.41
N LEU A 4 4.71 6.29 -17.20
CA LEU A 4 5.26 7.66 -17.23
C LEU A 4 5.04 8.35 -15.89
N VAL A 5 3.84 8.19 -15.30
CA VAL A 5 3.54 8.76 -13.97
C VAL A 5 4.46 8.17 -12.91
N VAL A 6 4.64 6.84 -12.90
CA VAL A 6 5.59 6.17 -11.99
C VAL A 6 6.99 6.75 -12.14
N LEU A 7 7.45 6.96 -13.37
CA LEU A 7 8.79 7.53 -13.61
C LEU A 7 8.89 9.03 -13.30
N GLY A 8 7.79 9.70 -12.94
CA GLY A 8 7.74 11.15 -12.74
C GLY A 8 7.70 11.97 -14.04
N GLU A 9 7.53 11.31 -15.19
CA GLU A 9 7.50 11.93 -16.52
C GLU A 9 6.09 12.43 -16.91
N ALA A 10 5.08 12.14 -16.09
CA ALA A 10 3.71 12.65 -16.22
C ALA A 10 3.11 12.89 -14.84
N GLY A 11 2.19 13.86 -14.72
CA GLY A 11 1.59 14.27 -13.46
C GLY A 11 0.09 14.55 -13.56
N GLY A 12 -0.41 15.39 -12.64
CA GLY A 12 -1.84 15.69 -12.50
C GLY A 12 -2.51 16.09 -13.80
N ASP A 13 -1.93 17.04 -14.54
CA ASP A 13 -2.51 17.57 -15.78
C ASP A 13 -2.74 16.48 -16.85
N GLN A 14 -1.76 15.58 -17.04
CA GLN A 14 -1.90 14.47 -17.98
C GLN A 14 -2.92 13.44 -17.47
N ILE A 15 -2.96 13.17 -16.17
CA ILE A 15 -3.95 12.27 -15.57
C ILE A 15 -5.36 12.82 -15.75
N ASP A 16 -5.56 14.12 -15.51
CA ASP A 16 -6.84 14.79 -15.64
C ASP A 16 -7.29 14.83 -17.10
N THR A 17 -6.37 15.10 -18.02
CA THR A 17 -6.65 15.06 -19.47
C THR A 17 -7.12 13.68 -19.91
N GLU A 18 -6.40 12.62 -19.51
CA GLU A 18 -6.75 11.24 -19.89
C GLU A 18 -8.06 10.78 -19.23
N GLN A 19 -8.33 11.20 -17.98
CA GLN A 19 -9.60 10.93 -17.32
C GLN A 19 -10.77 11.64 -18.01
N GLN A 20 -10.58 12.86 -18.54
CA GLN A 20 -11.61 13.55 -19.31
C GLN A 20 -11.89 12.86 -20.65
N LEU A 21 -10.87 12.28 -21.28
CA LEU A 21 -11.02 11.49 -22.51
C LEU A 21 -11.73 10.15 -22.24
N ASP A 22 -11.57 9.57 -21.06
CA ASP A 22 -12.22 8.32 -20.63
C ASP A 22 -12.96 8.50 -19.28
N ASP A 23 -14.18 9.07 -19.32
CA ASP A 23 -15.04 9.19 -18.13
C ASP A 23 -15.84 7.91 -17.82
N THR A 24 -15.30 6.74 -18.16
CA THR A 24 -15.85 5.47 -17.72
C THR A 24 -15.42 5.15 -16.28
N ALA A 25 -16.07 4.16 -15.66
CA ALA A 25 -15.63 3.65 -14.37
C ALA A 25 -14.18 3.14 -14.41
N ALA A 26 -13.78 2.49 -15.50
CA ALA A 26 -12.42 2.03 -15.70
C ALA A 26 -11.43 3.20 -15.83
N GLY A 27 -11.78 4.25 -16.57
CA GLY A 27 -10.98 5.47 -16.69
C GLY A 27 -10.75 6.15 -15.34
N ARG A 28 -11.80 6.28 -14.50
CA ARG A 28 -11.68 6.82 -13.14
C ARG A 28 -10.78 5.97 -12.23
N LEU A 29 -10.90 4.64 -12.31
CA LEU A 29 -10.00 3.72 -11.58
C LEU A 29 -8.54 3.87 -12.01
N ASN A 30 -8.29 3.95 -13.33
CA ASN A 30 -6.95 4.15 -13.87
C ASN A 30 -6.37 5.49 -13.42
N ALA A 31 -7.18 6.55 -13.41
CA ALA A 31 -6.77 7.86 -12.95
C ALA A 31 -6.42 7.84 -11.45
N ALA A 32 -7.24 7.22 -10.60
CA ALA A 32 -6.95 7.07 -9.17
C ALA A 32 -5.64 6.29 -8.92
N ALA A 33 -5.44 5.17 -9.62
CA ALA A 33 -4.20 4.41 -9.56
C ALA A 33 -2.98 5.23 -10.01
N CYS A 34 -3.13 6.06 -11.05
CA CYS A 34 -2.05 6.96 -11.50
C CYS A 34 -1.76 8.05 -10.46
N ARG A 35 -2.78 8.71 -9.89
CA ARG A 35 -2.58 9.73 -8.84
C ARG A 35 -1.83 9.18 -7.65
N ALA A 36 -2.20 8.00 -7.17
CA ALA A 36 -1.51 7.30 -6.08
C ALA A 36 -0.09 6.83 -6.46
N ALA A 37 0.20 6.70 -7.75
CA ALA A 37 1.49 6.32 -8.29
C ALA A 37 2.42 7.51 -8.57
N VAL A 38 2.00 8.76 -8.39
CA VAL A 38 2.89 9.92 -8.53
C VAL A 38 4.03 9.81 -7.48
N PRO A 39 5.31 9.95 -7.88
CA PRO A 39 6.48 9.78 -7.00
C PRO A 39 6.76 11.04 -6.17
N THR A 40 5.77 11.54 -5.43
CA THR A 40 5.94 12.65 -4.49
C THR A 40 5.45 12.27 -3.10
N THR A 41 6.05 12.88 -2.07
CA THR A 41 5.65 12.67 -0.67
C THR A 41 4.19 13.04 -0.46
N GLU A 42 3.73 14.13 -1.07
CA GLU A 42 2.37 14.62 -0.95
C GLU A 42 1.35 13.66 -1.57
N ALA A 43 1.63 13.15 -2.78
CA ALA A 43 0.74 12.20 -3.45
C ALA A 43 0.65 10.88 -2.69
N LYS A 44 1.77 10.42 -2.12
CA LYS A 44 1.82 9.21 -1.31
C LYS A 44 1.07 9.40 0.00
N ALA A 45 1.28 10.50 0.71
CA ALA A 45 0.53 10.82 1.92
C ALA A 45 -0.98 10.85 1.67
N ALA A 46 -1.44 11.52 0.60
CA ALA A 46 -2.86 11.57 0.24
C ALA A 46 -3.44 10.18 -0.10
N ALA A 47 -2.69 9.36 -0.83
CA ALA A 47 -3.12 8.00 -1.17
C ALA A 47 -3.23 7.11 0.08
N TRP A 48 -2.24 7.18 0.97
CA TRP A 48 -2.25 6.45 2.24
C TRP A 48 -3.41 6.88 3.13
N ASP A 49 -3.61 8.19 3.30
CA ASP A 49 -4.73 8.75 4.07
C ASP A 49 -6.08 8.26 3.54
N SER A 50 -6.25 8.26 2.21
CA SER A 50 -7.46 7.76 1.56
C SER A 50 -7.70 6.27 1.87
N CYS A 51 -6.66 5.43 1.81
CA CYS A 51 -6.81 4.01 2.11
C CYS A 51 -7.12 3.73 3.59
N LEU A 52 -6.46 4.45 4.51
CA LEU A 52 -6.57 4.19 5.95
C LEU A 52 -7.83 4.79 6.55
N HIS A 53 -8.24 5.98 6.11
CA HIS A 53 -9.26 6.79 6.79
C HIS A 53 -10.54 7.02 5.99
N ASP A 54 -10.52 6.97 4.65
CA ASP A 54 -11.73 7.18 3.86
C ASP A 54 -12.59 5.90 3.80
N THR A 55 -13.69 5.90 4.57
CA THR A 55 -14.67 4.81 4.60
C THR A 55 -15.73 4.86 3.51
N SER A 56 -15.73 5.92 2.70
CA SER A 56 -16.70 6.12 1.61
C SER A 56 -16.22 5.55 0.27
N LEU A 57 -14.93 5.20 0.16
CA LEU A 57 -14.35 4.64 -1.05
C LEU A 57 -15.02 3.31 -1.44
N PRO A 58 -15.48 3.17 -2.69
CA PRO A 58 -15.85 1.86 -3.22
C PRO A 58 -14.64 0.91 -3.23
N ASN A 59 -14.85 -0.39 -2.96
CA ASN A 59 -13.77 -1.38 -2.90
C ASN A 59 -12.84 -1.37 -4.13
N HIS A 60 -13.41 -1.27 -5.34
CA HIS A 60 -12.61 -1.20 -6.57
C HIS A 60 -11.70 0.05 -6.62
N MET A 61 -12.15 1.17 -6.04
CA MET A 61 -11.36 2.39 -5.96
C MET A 61 -10.22 2.23 -4.95
N LEU A 62 -10.51 1.62 -3.80
CA LEU A 62 -9.51 1.29 -2.78
C LEU A 62 -8.39 0.42 -3.37
N GLY A 63 -8.74 -0.68 -4.06
CA GLY A 63 -7.78 -1.55 -4.71
C GLY A 63 -6.93 -0.85 -5.77
N ALA A 64 -7.53 0.08 -6.53
CA ALA A 64 -6.79 0.89 -7.51
C ALA A 64 -5.77 1.83 -6.85
N ILE A 65 -6.14 2.49 -5.75
CA ILE A 65 -5.23 3.37 -4.97
C ILE A 65 -4.10 2.55 -4.36
N ILE A 66 -4.42 1.41 -3.71
CA ILE A 66 -3.43 0.47 -3.16
C ILE A 66 -2.40 0.05 -4.21
N GLY A 67 -2.86 -0.32 -5.41
CA GLY A 67 -1.98 -0.70 -6.51
C GLY A 67 -1.12 0.46 -7.06
N GLY A 68 -1.53 1.72 -6.85
CA GLY A 68 -0.72 2.90 -7.13
C GLY A 68 0.30 3.21 -6.04
N ILE A 69 -0.01 2.89 -4.79
CA ILE A 69 0.91 3.04 -3.65
C ILE A 69 2.11 2.09 -3.78
N THR A 70 1.84 0.79 -3.97
CA THR A 70 2.82 -0.32 -3.87
C THR A 70 3.72 -0.53 -5.09
N VAL A 71 4.12 0.56 -5.72
CA VAL A 71 5.04 0.51 -6.87
C VAL A 71 6.47 0.20 -6.38
N PRO A 72 7.14 -0.86 -6.88
CA PRO A 72 8.47 -1.25 -6.39
C PRO A 72 9.54 -0.16 -6.51
N ASP A 73 9.50 0.63 -7.58
CA ASP A 73 10.41 1.77 -7.81
C ASP A 73 10.30 2.83 -6.70
N HIS A 74 9.19 2.89 -5.95
CA HIS A 74 8.87 3.97 -4.99
C HIS A 74 9.08 3.57 -3.53
N ARG A 75 9.89 2.55 -3.27
CA ARG A 75 10.10 2.01 -1.92
C ARG A 75 10.51 3.08 -0.89
N GLU A 76 11.29 4.10 -1.25
CA GLU A 76 11.64 5.17 -0.31
C GLU A 76 10.43 5.95 0.18
N PHE A 77 9.40 6.11 -0.65
CA PHE A 77 8.17 6.80 -0.27
C PHE A 77 7.25 5.96 0.62
N LEU A 78 7.48 4.65 0.74
CA LEU A 78 6.69 3.79 1.62
C LEU A 78 7.13 3.90 3.07
N ARG A 79 8.44 4.07 3.34
CA ARG A 79 9.03 4.06 4.68
C ARG A 79 8.34 5.00 5.67
N PRO A 80 8.03 6.27 5.33
CA PRO A 80 7.37 7.19 6.26
C PRO A 80 5.98 6.74 6.71
N HIS A 81 5.35 5.83 5.95
CA HIS A 81 3.98 5.39 6.17
C HIS A 81 3.86 4.01 6.83
N VAL A 82 4.98 3.32 7.06
CA VAL A 82 4.98 1.97 7.65
C VAL A 82 4.43 1.97 9.07
N GLU A 83 4.77 2.97 9.88
CA GLU A 83 4.31 3.00 11.27
C GLU A 83 2.80 3.25 11.36
N GLN A 84 2.30 4.29 10.68
CA GLN A 84 0.86 4.58 10.63
C GLN A 84 0.04 3.39 10.09
N TYR A 85 0.60 2.59 9.15
CA TYR A 85 -0.05 1.40 8.65
C TYR A 85 -0.33 0.40 9.78
N PHE A 86 0.69 0.06 10.56
CA PHE A 86 0.53 -0.90 11.66
C PHE A 86 -0.39 -0.36 12.76
N GLU A 87 -0.26 0.92 13.11
CA GLU A 87 -1.11 1.59 14.11
C GLU A 87 -2.59 1.66 13.70
N SER A 88 -2.87 1.71 12.40
CA SER A 88 -4.25 1.80 11.88
C SER A 88 -4.98 0.46 11.85
N LEU A 89 -4.27 -0.67 11.88
CA LEU A 89 -4.88 -2.00 11.73
C LEU A 89 -5.99 -2.31 12.75
N PRO A 90 -5.86 -2.01 14.06
CA PRO A 90 -6.92 -2.27 15.03
C PRO A 90 -8.25 -1.61 14.63
N GLU A 91 -8.19 -0.32 14.27
CA GLU A 91 -9.35 0.47 13.88
C GLU A 91 -9.96 -0.03 12.57
N ILE A 92 -9.12 -0.28 11.55
CA ILE A 92 -9.56 -0.82 10.25
C ILE A 92 -10.32 -2.12 10.44
N TRP A 93 -9.79 -3.04 11.25
CA TRP A 93 -10.42 -4.34 11.46
C TRP A 93 -11.66 -4.29 12.36
N ARG A 94 -11.81 -3.25 13.18
CA ARG A 94 -12.98 -3.00 14.01
C ARG A 94 -14.13 -2.39 13.20
N ASP A 95 -13.80 -1.40 12.36
CA ASP A 95 -14.80 -0.48 11.80
C ASP A 95 -15.11 -0.75 10.32
N ARG A 96 -14.22 -1.43 9.59
CA ARG A 96 -14.42 -1.78 8.17
C ARG A 96 -14.92 -3.21 8.01
N THR A 97 -15.48 -3.51 6.85
CA THR A 97 -15.87 -4.89 6.52
C THR A 97 -14.64 -5.79 6.50
N HIS A 98 -14.84 -7.08 6.78
CA HIS A 98 -13.75 -8.06 6.77
C HIS A 98 -13.00 -8.12 5.43
N GLU A 99 -13.70 -7.91 4.32
CA GLU A 99 -13.10 -7.87 2.98
C GLU A 99 -12.15 -6.66 2.83
N ILE A 100 -12.63 -5.45 3.17
CA ILE A 100 -11.83 -4.22 3.09
C ILE A 100 -10.62 -4.29 4.03
N ALA A 101 -10.82 -4.80 5.26
CA ALA A 101 -9.74 -4.93 6.22
C ALA A 101 -8.62 -5.87 5.71
N GLN A 102 -8.99 -6.99 5.07
CA GLN A 102 -8.01 -7.88 4.43
C GLN A 102 -7.32 -7.23 3.24
N GLU A 103 -8.07 -6.52 2.39
CA GLU A 103 -7.53 -5.82 1.22
C GLU A 103 -6.50 -4.77 1.63
N ILE A 104 -6.80 -3.95 2.65
CA ILE A 104 -5.84 -2.97 3.18
C ILE A 104 -4.65 -3.66 3.82
N THR A 105 -4.87 -4.70 4.63
CA THR A 105 -3.79 -5.40 5.34
C THR A 105 -2.79 -6.00 4.36
N LEU A 106 -3.26 -6.75 3.36
CA LEU A 106 -2.39 -7.35 2.35
C LEU A 106 -1.82 -6.31 1.39
N GLY A 107 -2.67 -5.40 0.94
CA GLY A 107 -2.36 -4.44 -0.10
C GLY A 107 -1.34 -3.40 0.31
N LEU A 108 -1.36 -2.97 1.58
CA LEU A 108 -0.42 -1.95 2.09
C LEU A 108 0.72 -2.54 2.92
N TYR A 109 0.76 -3.87 3.11
CA TYR A 109 1.91 -4.49 3.75
C TYR A 109 3.19 -4.17 2.95
N PRO A 110 4.29 -3.72 3.59
CA PRO A 110 5.45 -3.16 2.89
C PRO A 110 6.37 -4.25 2.29
N HIS A 111 5.83 -5.08 1.40
CA HIS A 111 6.53 -6.20 0.77
C HIS A 111 7.83 -5.80 0.03
N SER A 112 7.87 -4.58 -0.52
CA SER A 112 9.04 -4.05 -1.24
C SER A 112 10.15 -3.54 -0.32
N LEU A 113 9.87 -3.35 0.97
CA LEU A 113 10.88 -3.05 1.99
C LEU A 113 11.48 -4.37 2.50
N VAL A 114 12.37 -4.94 1.69
CA VAL A 114 13.09 -6.17 2.02
C VAL A 114 14.23 -5.84 2.99
N GLU A 115 13.89 -5.64 4.25
CA GLU A 115 14.81 -5.25 5.31
C GLU A 115 14.45 -5.87 6.67
N THR A 116 15.47 -6.06 7.52
CA THR A 116 15.29 -6.61 8.88
C THR A 116 14.31 -5.78 9.70
N ALA A 117 14.34 -4.44 9.56
CA ALA A 117 13.45 -3.55 10.30
C ALA A 117 11.96 -3.82 10.03
N THR A 118 11.58 -4.19 8.79
CA THR A 118 10.21 -4.58 8.47
C THR A 118 9.81 -5.88 9.18
N VAL A 119 10.71 -6.86 9.24
CA VAL A 119 10.45 -8.12 9.95
C VAL A 119 10.29 -7.87 11.46
N GLU A 120 11.21 -7.12 12.06
CA GLU A 120 11.20 -6.78 13.48
C GLU A 120 9.93 -6.01 13.86
N ARG A 121 9.51 -5.05 13.03
CA ARG A 121 8.27 -4.30 13.29
C ARG A 121 7.05 -5.20 13.22
N THR A 122 6.97 -6.10 12.23
CA THR A 122 5.87 -7.07 12.14
C THR A 122 5.87 -8.04 13.32
N ASP A 123 7.03 -8.54 13.73
CA ASP A 123 7.16 -9.41 14.92
C ASP A 123 6.67 -8.71 16.18
N ALA A 124 7.05 -7.45 16.39
CA ALA A 124 6.57 -6.67 17.53
C ALA A 124 5.03 -6.53 17.52
N VAL A 125 4.38 -6.36 16.36
CA VAL A 125 2.91 -6.35 16.28
C VAL A 125 2.33 -7.71 16.64
N LEU A 126 2.91 -8.78 16.10
CA LEU A 126 2.47 -10.15 16.38
C LEU A 126 2.65 -10.53 17.87
N ASP A 127 3.65 -9.99 18.54
CA ASP A 127 3.88 -10.15 19.98
C ASP A 127 2.97 -9.28 20.86
N GLY A 128 2.15 -8.41 20.24
CA GLY A 128 1.09 -7.67 20.93
C GLY A 128 1.40 -6.21 21.25
N THR A 129 2.39 -5.58 20.60
CA THR A 129 2.55 -4.11 20.68
C THR A 129 1.34 -3.35 20.13
N VAL A 130 0.57 -3.98 19.24
CA VAL A 130 -0.67 -3.47 18.68
C VAL A 130 -1.74 -4.56 18.82
N ASP A 131 -2.91 -4.19 19.33
CA ASP A 131 -4.01 -5.14 19.53
C ASP A 131 -4.77 -5.39 18.22
N ILE A 132 -4.42 -6.48 17.55
CA ILE A 132 -5.01 -6.88 16.28
C ILE A 132 -5.73 -8.23 16.35
N PRO A 133 -6.85 -8.41 15.61
CA PRO A 133 -7.58 -9.66 15.60
C PRO A 133 -6.81 -10.78 14.87
N HIS A 134 -7.24 -12.02 15.09
CA HIS A 134 -6.60 -13.21 14.50
C HIS A 134 -6.46 -13.13 12.97
N GLY A 135 -7.46 -12.58 12.26
CA GLY A 135 -7.40 -12.40 10.81
C GLY A 135 -6.22 -11.53 10.37
N ALA A 136 -5.99 -10.40 11.03
CA ALA A 136 -4.86 -9.52 10.78
C ALA A 136 -3.53 -10.23 11.10
N ARG A 137 -3.45 -10.91 12.24
CA ARG A 137 -2.24 -11.64 12.66
C ARG A 137 -1.80 -12.66 11.62
N ARG A 138 -2.74 -13.43 11.07
CA ARG A 138 -2.46 -14.40 10.00
C ARG A 138 -1.84 -13.71 8.77
N LEU A 139 -2.47 -12.64 8.28
CA LEU A 139 -2.03 -11.94 7.09
C LEU A 139 -0.67 -11.25 7.28
N LEU A 140 -0.43 -10.66 8.45
CA LEU A 140 0.88 -10.10 8.78
C LEU A 140 1.97 -11.18 8.86
N GLY A 141 1.66 -12.35 9.41
CA GLY A 141 2.57 -13.50 9.42
C GLY A 141 2.95 -13.95 8.00
N GLU A 142 1.96 -14.06 7.11
CA GLU A 142 2.18 -14.40 5.70
C GLU A 142 3.06 -13.34 4.99
N GLY A 143 2.79 -12.05 5.24
CA GLY A 143 3.58 -10.94 4.71
C GLY A 143 5.03 -10.97 5.19
N ARG A 144 5.23 -11.20 6.49
CA ARG A 144 6.55 -11.36 7.13
C ARG A 144 7.34 -12.51 6.51
N ASP A 145 6.72 -13.66 6.32
CA ASP A 145 7.36 -14.82 5.69
C ASP A 145 7.79 -14.52 4.25
N GLY A 146 7.01 -13.70 3.53
CA GLY A 146 7.37 -13.10 2.26
C GLY A 146 8.69 -12.35 2.31
N VAL A 147 8.80 -11.38 3.22
CA VAL A 147 10.00 -10.53 3.39
C VAL A 147 11.22 -11.36 3.82
N LEU A 148 11.05 -12.27 4.78
CA LEU A 148 12.10 -13.18 5.23
C LEU A 148 12.66 -14.05 4.10
N ARG A 149 11.79 -14.53 3.21
CA ARG A 149 12.21 -15.29 2.03
C ARG A 149 13.06 -14.43 1.10
N SER A 150 12.62 -13.21 0.80
CA SER A 150 13.35 -12.27 -0.05
C SER A 150 14.72 -11.91 0.52
N LEU A 151 14.83 -11.70 1.85
CA LEU A 151 16.11 -11.46 2.53
C LEU A 151 17.09 -12.64 2.36
N ARG A 152 16.60 -13.88 2.54
CA ARG A 152 17.44 -15.08 2.35
C ARG A 152 17.94 -15.21 0.91
N CYS A 153 17.10 -14.87 -0.07
CA CYS A 153 17.50 -14.85 -1.49
C CYS A 153 18.60 -13.82 -1.74
N GLN A 154 18.44 -12.57 -1.28
CA GLN A 154 19.45 -11.52 -1.46
C GLN A 154 20.80 -11.88 -0.83
N GLN A 155 20.80 -12.50 0.36
CA GLN A 155 22.02 -12.96 1.02
C GLN A 155 22.74 -14.07 0.25
N ARG A 156 22.00 -14.91 -0.48
CA ARG A 156 22.56 -15.98 -1.31
C ARG A 156 23.08 -15.46 -2.64
N ASP A 157 22.38 -14.52 -3.26
CA ASP A 157 22.77 -13.95 -4.56
C ASP A 157 23.98 -13.01 -4.43
N GLY A 158 24.17 -12.39 -3.25
CA GLY A 158 25.30 -11.51 -2.97
C GLY A 158 26.59 -12.23 -2.50
N ALA A 159 26.57 -13.56 -2.36
CA ALA A 159 27.69 -14.38 -1.90
C ALA A 159 28.39 -15.08 -3.06
#